data_AF-A0A6C0B0I9-F1
#
_entry.id   AF-A0A6C0B0I9-F1
#
_cell.length_a   1.000
_cell.length_b   1.000
_cell.length_c   1.000
_cell.angle_alpha   90.00
_cell.angle_beta   90.00
_cell.angle_gamma   90.00
#
_symmetry.space_group_name_H-M   'P 1'
#
loop_
_entity.id
_entity.type
_entity.pdbx_description
1 polymer ?
#
loop_
_entity_poly.entity_id
_entity_poly.type
_entity_poly.pdbx_seq_one_letter_code
_entity_poly.pdbx_strand_id
1 'polypeptide(L)'
;MEWSTIFIIILIVILIIVFSSHIVVVNRNHYTPNPIPVPYPVPYPTPVTPVYKPMVGGCAGTQFGCCPNSSDPKVNAAGTNCYH
;
A
#
# COMPACT_ATOMS: atom_id res chain seq x y z
N MET A 1 -11.86 -15.53 -47.35
CA MET A 1 -11.42 -14.64 -46.26
C MET A 1 -10.12 -14.03 -46.73
N GLU A 2 -10.16 -12.79 -47.18
CA GLU A 2 -8.96 -12.12 -47.70
C GLU A 2 -7.97 -11.95 -46.55
N TRP A 3 -6.68 -12.12 -46.83
CA TRP A 3 -5.61 -11.93 -45.84
C TRP A 3 -5.72 -10.58 -45.13
N SER A 4 -6.15 -9.55 -45.85
CA SER A 4 -6.45 -8.22 -45.31
C SER A 4 -7.51 -8.24 -44.20
N THR A 5 -8.57 -9.05 -44.34
CA THR A 5 -9.60 -9.19 -43.31
C THR A 5 -9.04 -9.85 -42.04
N ILE A 6 -8.15 -10.84 -42.18
CA ILE A 6 -7.50 -11.51 -41.05
C ILE A 6 -6.61 -10.52 -40.28
N PHE A 7 -5.77 -9.76 -41.00
CA PHE A 7 -4.90 -8.76 -40.36
C PHE A 7 -5.69 -7.67 -39.65
N ILE A 8 -6.80 -7.21 -40.24
CA ILE A 8 -7.68 -6.22 -39.61
C ILE A 8 -8.31 -6.77 -38.32
N ILE A 9 -8.78 -8.02 -38.32
CA ILE A 9 -9.36 -8.65 -37.12
C ILE A 9 -8.32 -8.76 -36.01
N ILE A 10 -7.10 -9.20 -36.33
CA ILE A 10 -6.01 -9.34 -35.34
C ILE A 10 -5.67 -7.99 -34.70
N LEU A 11 -5.56 -6.94 -35.50
CA LEU A 11 -5.23 -5.59 -35.01
C LEU A 11 -6.32 -5.06 -34.06
N ILE A 12 -7.60 -5.27 -34.41
CA ILE A 12 -8.74 -4.90 -33.56
C ILE A 12 -8.71 -5.66 -32.23
N VAL A 13 -8.43 -6.97 -32.25
CA VAL A 13 -8.37 -7.77 -31.02
C VAL A 13 -7.23 -7.32 -30.10
N ILE A 14 -6.04 -7.04 -30.64
CA ILE A 14 -4.90 -6.54 -29.86
C ILE A 14 -5.24 -5.20 -29.20
N LEU A 15 -5.88 -4.29 -29.95
CA LEU A 15 -6.28 -2.98 -29.43
C LEU A 15 -7.28 -3.14 -28.28
N ILE A 16 -8.30 -3.99 -28.42
CA ILE A 16 -9.27 -4.26 -27.35
C ILE A 16 -8.59 -4.81 -26.09
N ILE A 17 -7.64 -5.75 -26.22
CA ILE A 17 -6.92 -6.31 -25.07
C ILE A 17 -6.13 -5.23 -24.33
N VAL A 18 -5.38 -4.39 -25.05
CA VAL A 18 -4.60 -3.31 -24.45
C VAL A 18 -5.51 -2.31 -23.73
N PHE A 19 -6.58 -1.85 -24.37
CA PHE A 19 -7.51 -0.90 -23.75
C PHE A 19 -8.22 -1.49 -22.53
N SER A 20 -8.68 -2.73 -22.61
CA SER A 20 -9.33 -3.40 -21.49
C SER A 20 -8.39 -3.57 -20.28
N SER A 21 -7.10 -3.85 -20.51
CA SER A 21 -6.11 -3.97 -19.44
C SER A 21 -5.90 -2.67 -18.65
N HIS A 22 -5.90 -1.51 -19.30
CA HIS A 22 -5.77 -0.22 -18.61
C HIS A 22 -7.04 0.17 -17.85
N ILE A 23 -8.22 -0.18 -18.37
CA ILE A 23 -9.51 0.09 -17.71
C ILE A 23 -9.67 -0.74 -16.42
N VAL A 24 -9.22 -2.00 -16.42
CA VAL A 24 -9.34 -2.89 -15.25
C VAL A 24 -8.48 -2.41 -14.08
N VAL A 25 -7.33 -1.77 -14.33
CA VAL A 25 -6.46 -1.22 -13.28
C VAL A 25 -7.11 -0.03 -12.55
N VAL A 26 -7.84 0.82 -13.26
CA VAL A 26 -8.52 1.98 -12.66
C VAL A 26 -9.68 1.55 -11.75
N ASN A 27 -10.40 0.48 -12.11
CA ASN A 27 -11.58 0.04 -11.34
C ASN A 27 -11.22 -0.76 -10.05
N ARG A 28 -10.01 -1.31 -9.94
CA ARG A 28 -9.58 -2.06 -8.74
C ARG A 28 -9.04 -1.19 -7.61
N ASN A 29 -8.94 0.12 -7.80
CA ASN A 29 -8.41 1.04 -6.79
C ASN A 29 -9.44 1.52 -5.75
N HIS A 30 -10.66 0.96 -5.74
CA HIS A 30 -11.59 1.14 -4.63
C HIS A 30 -11.14 0.31 -3.42
N TYR A 31 -10.08 0.77 -2.75
CA TYR A 31 -9.74 0.29 -1.42
C TYR A 31 -10.76 0.86 -0.44
N THR A 32 -11.82 0.11 -0.15
CA THR A 32 -12.68 0.39 1.00
C THR A 32 -11.90 -0.04 2.25
N PRO A 33 -11.47 0.90 3.12
CA PRO A 33 -10.88 0.51 4.39
C PRO A 33 -11.91 -0.31 5.15
N ASN A 34 -11.48 -1.44 5.71
CA ASN A 34 -12.36 -2.27 6.52
C ASN A 34 -12.96 -1.41 7.64
N PRO A 35 -14.29 -1.37 7.83
CA PRO A 35 -14.89 -0.63 8.93
C PRO A 35 -14.39 -1.24 10.24
N ILE A 36 -13.65 -0.45 11.01
CA ILE A 36 -13.16 -0.86 12.33
C ILE A 36 -14.40 -1.02 13.22
N PRO A 37 -14.59 -2.16 13.91
CA PRO A 37 -15.65 -2.31 14.89
C PRO A 37 -15.53 -1.22 15.95
N VAL A 38 -16.53 -0.33 16.03
CA VAL A 38 -16.56 0.69 17.07
C VAL A 38 -16.74 0.01 18.42
N PRO A 39 -15.89 0.30 19.42
CA PRO A 39 -16.12 -0.17 20.77
C PRO A 39 -17.48 0.32 21.28
N TYR A 40 -18.28 -0.59 21.81
CA TYR A 40 -19.52 -0.24 22.48
C TYR A 40 -19.22 0.68 23.69
N PRO A 41 -20.13 1.60 24.04
CA PRO A 41 -19.93 2.48 25.20
C PRO A 41 -19.79 1.65 26.48
N VAL A 42 -18.58 1.63 27.04
CA VAL A 42 -18.37 1.19 28.42
C VAL A 42 -18.63 2.39 29.35
N PRO A 43 -19.21 2.18 30.55
CA PRO A 43 -19.29 3.21 31.57
C PRO A 43 -17.88 3.75 31.86
N TYR A 44 -17.64 5.04 31.60
CA TYR A 44 -16.32 5.67 31.71
C TYR A 44 -15.90 5.86 33.19
N PRO A 45 -14.78 5.28 33.65
CA PRO A 45 -14.05 5.81 34.79
C PRO A 45 -13.14 6.95 34.31
N THR A 46 -13.38 8.17 34.81
CA THR A 46 -12.57 9.42 34.75
C THR A 46 -11.89 9.84 33.41
N PRO A 47 -11.71 11.15 33.15
CA PRO A 47 -11.07 11.61 31.92
C PRO A 47 -9.57 11.25 31.90
N VAL A 48 -9.22 10.12 31.29
CA VAL A 48 -7.87 9.87 30.80
C VAL A 48 -7.77 10.58 29.46
N THR A 49 -7.02 11.68 29.40
CA THR A 49 -6.69 12.36 28.15
C THR A 49 -6.17 11.33 27.15
N PRO A 50 -6.74 11.22 25.93
CA PRO A 50 -6.19 10.35 24.92
C PRO A 50 -4.80 10.90 24.57
N VAL A 51 -3.76 10.25 25.07
CA VAL A 51 -2.40 10.50 24.63
C VAL A 51 -2.36 10.06 23.16
N TYR A 52 -2.53 11.02 22.26
CA TYR A 52 -2.28 10.81 20.84
C TYR A 52 -0.83 10.36 20.73
N LYS A 53 -0.61 9.05 20.58
CA LYS A 53 0.71 8.54 20.20
C LYS A 53 0.87 8.88 18.71
N PRO A 54 1.76 9.82 18.35
CA PRO A 54 2.05 10.04 16.95
C PRO A 54 2.49 8.71 16.35
N MET A 55 2.01 8.40 15.14
CA MET A 55 2.55 7.27 14.39
C MET A 55 3.99 7.62 14.04
N VAL A 56 4.94 7.09 14.81
CA VAL A 56 6.35 7.33 14.59
C VAL A 56 6.83 6.36 13.50
N GLY A 57 7.20 6.89 12.34
CA GLY A 57 7.81 6.15 11.24
C GLY A 57 9.33 6.30 11.20
N GLY A 58 9.98 5.67 10.22
CA GLY A 58 11.43 5.76 10.02
C GLY A 58 12.21 5.23 11.24
N CYS A 59 13.40 5.79 11.51
CA CYS A 59 14.27 5.31 12.58
C CYS A 59 13.59 5.30 13.95
N ALA A 60 12.81 6.34 14.25
CA ALA A 60 12.11 6.48 15.52
C ALA A 60 10.87 5.55 15.62
N GLY A 61 10.45 4.96 14.49
CA GLY A 61 9.45 3.90 14.43
C GLY A 61 9.98 2.52 14.76
N THR A 62 11.30 2.36 14.91
CA THR A 62 11.92 1.11 15.35
C THR A 62 12.61 1.30 16.69
N GLN A 63 12.68 0.25 17.50
CA GLN A 63 13.42 0.28 18.76
C GLN A 63 14.96 0.33 18.56
N PHE A 64 15.44 0.21 17.32
CA PHE A 64 16.86 0.03 16.99
C PHE A 64 17.51 1.29 16.39
N GLY A 65 16.71 2.30 16.05
CA GLY A 65 17.18 3.54 15.42
C GLY A 65 17.57 3.37 13.96
N CYS A 66 18.44 4.27 13.48
CA CYS A 66 18.88 4.29 12.08
C CYS A 66 20.08 3.37 11.82
N CYS A 67 20.25 2.99 10.56
CA CYS A 67 21.52 2.49 10.03
C CYS A 67 22.64 3.53 10.15
N PRO A 68 23.92 3.12 10.29
CA PRO A 68 25.04 4.05 10.27
C PRO A 68 25.05 4.88 8.98
N ASN A 69 25.23 6.19 9.08
CA ASN A 69 25.27 7.12 7.95
C ASN A 69 24.04 7.12 7.01
N SER A 70 22.92 6.52 7.42
CA SER A 70 21.67 6.48 6.65
C SER A 70 20.47 6.82 7.55
N SER A 71 19.37 7.26 6.95
CA SER A 71 18.06 7.43 7.60
C SER A 71 17.20 6.16 7.56
N ASP A 72 17.73 5.06 7.05
CA ASP A 72 17.02 3.79 6.97
C ASP A 72 16.83 3.19 8.38
N PRO A 73 15.61 2.78 8.75
CA PRO A 73 15.36 2.14 10.04
C PRO A 73 16.00 0.74 10.08
N LYS A 74 16.65 0.42 11.20
CA LYS A 74 17.16 -0.93 11.45
C LYS A 74 16.00 -1.90 11.71
N VAL A 75 16.03 -3.06 11.06
CA VAL A 75 15.03 -4.13 11.30
C VAL A 75 15.32 -4.96 12.56
N ASN A 76 16.56 -4.94 13.04
CA ASN A 76 17.02 -5.59 14.27
C ASN A 76 18.22 -4.84 14.86
N ALA A 77 18.61 -5.19 16.08
CA ALA A 77 19.74 -4.56 16.77
C ALA A 77 21.06 -4.67 15.97
N ALA A 78 21.24 -5.79 15.25
CA ALA A 78 22.39 -6.03 14.39
C ALA A 78 22.39 -5.19 13.11
N GLY A 79 21.26 -4.60 12.71
CA GLY A 79 21.14 -3.85 11.47
C GLY A 79 21.38 -4.70 10.23
N THR A 80 20.82 -5.91 10.16
CA THR A 80 21.07 -6.82 9.02
C THR A 80 20.58 -6.27 7.66
N ASN A 81 19.80 -5.19 7.67
CA ASN A 81 19.37 -4.46 6.48
C ASN A 81 20.25 -3.24 6.14
N CYS A 82 21.31 -2.97 6.90
CA CYS A 82 22.22 -1.85 6.69
C CYS A 82 23.36 -2.30 5.77
N TYR A 83 23.24 -2.00 4.48
CA TYR A 83 24.19 -2.42 3.44
C TYR A 83 25.15 -1.30 2.99
N HIS A 84 25.13 -0.17 3.69
CA HIS A 84 25.83 1.07 3.35
C HIS A 84 26.91 1.41 4.38
#